data_AF-A0A812ZN87-F1
#
_entry.id   AF-A0A812ZN87-F1
#
_cell.length_a   1.000
_cell.length_b   1.000
_cell.length_c   1.000
_cell.angle_alpha   90.00
_cell.angle_beta   90.00
_cell.angle_gamma   90.00
#
_symmetry.space_group_name_H-M   'P 1'
#
loop_
_entity.id
_entity.type
_entity.pdbx_description
1 polymer ?
#
loop_
_entity_poly.entity_id
_entity_poly.type
_entity_poly.pdbx_seq_one_letter_code
_entity_poly.pdbx_strand_id
1 'polypeptide(L)'
;MLSKQAFRGSLFWLIPVLAMDQMGHCSDEEAFDEEAAAQEVQLLQRYHHLQRPSQWSPFQKDLALTHVPCTFGHSVEMAGLQLPRSDLSDWLKVWQSFNTTTPEEGLELMRSATAPDVPLWGMMDPVLRGFSKLTGCHLYYTPPKYLPKDVGQQYYGNKSAFTFLRDPYDRAVNDFRAQVFGLDSIFTMSCRQNTSLREGHLERESEKYRNWYRTCDVNSYLRAELPKVLEGDIYRADCHFLPQADYFENPFANTTAIDNRKIPESFNALMVERGYFNITMPRTLHNYVCNNISAYTLAEDVKMLIRKVYARDFDLICSLFGYCDREEVTCLGQIPNMCGGKPGVNSTAFSANADKDVRSKYFPEWPCGKPGEA
;
A
#
# COMPACT_ATOMS: atom_id res chain seq x y z
N MET A 1 -46.55 -18.45 30.25
CA MET A 1 -46.93 -17.53 29.15
C MET A 1 -45.87 -16.43 29.11
N LEU A 2 -44.95 -16.52 28.14
CA LEU A 2 -43.81 -15.60 27.99
C LEU A 2 -44.20 -14.45 27.06
N SER A 3 -43.99 -13.22 27.52
CA SER A 3 -44.18 -11.99 26.74
C SER A 3 -42.90 -11.63 26.00
N LYS A 4 -43.07 -11.27 24.72
CA LYS A 4 -42.07 -10.76 23.79
C LYS A 4 -41.75 -9.27 24.06
N GLN A 5 -40.65 -8.81 23.45
CA GLN A 5 -40.16 -7.42 23.26
C GLN A 5 -39.30 -6.89 24.41
N ALA A 6 -38.13 -6.28 24.22
CA ALA A 6 -37.36 -5.94 23.02
C ALA A 6 -35.89 -5.80 23.41
N PHE A 7 -34.97 -6.43 22.66
CA PHE A 7 -33.55 -6.08 22.65
C PHE A 7 -33.06 -6.29 21.21
N ARG A 8 -33.04 -5.19 20.45
CA ARG A 8 -32.41 -5.08 19.14
C ARG A 8 -31.70 -3.74 19.12
N GLY A 9 -30.39 -3.77 18.99
CA GLY A 9 -29.53 -2.60 18.87
C GLY A 9 -28.24 -2.81 19.63
N SER A 10 -27.10 -2.67 18.94
CA SER A 10 -25.75 -2.65 19.50
C SER A 10 -25.10 -4.01 19.78
N LEU A 11 -24.82 -4.76 18.69
CA LEU A 11 -23.83 -5.85 18.67
C LEU A 11 -22.89 -5.71 17.46
N PHE A 12 -22.52 -4.47 17.10
CA PHE A 12 -21.87 -4.13 15.82
C PHE A 12 -20.40 -3.65 15.92
N TRP A 13 -19.75 -3.72 17.10
CA TRP A 13 -18.40 -3.17 17.28
C TRP A 13 -17.37 -4.06 18.02
N LEU A 14 -17.59 -5.38 18.12
CA LEU A 14 -16.76 -6.23 18.99
C LEU A 14 -15.69 -7.12 18.32
N ILE A 15 -15.44 -7.06 17.00
CA ILE A 15 -14.61 -8.11 16.36
C ILE A 15 -13.20 -7.70 15.90
N PRO A 16 -12.83 -6.42 15.70
CA PRO A 16 -11.41 -6.08 15.86
C PRO A 16 -10.98 -6.24 17.33
N VAL A 17 -11.92 -6.09 18.28
CA VAL A 17 -11.67 -6.15 19.72
C VAL A 17 -11.41 -7.58 20.21
N LEU A 18 -12.09 -8.61 19.69
CA LEU A 18 -11.89 -9.99 20.15
C LEU A 18 -10.59 -10.65 19.65
N ALA A 19 -9.96 -10.14 18.59
CA ALA A 19 -8.59 -10.51 18.24
C ALA A 19 -7.54 -9.67 18.99
N MET A 20 -7.96 -8.58 19.63
CA MET A 20 -7.13 -7.70 20.47
C MET A 20 -7.31 -7.94 21.97
N ASP A 21 -8.17 -8.86 22.40
CA ASP A 21 -8.50 -9.10 23.82
C ASP A 21 -7.38 -9.85 24.60
N GLN A 22 -6.21 -10.06 23.99
CA GLN A 22 -4.95 -10.37 24.69
C GLN A 22 -4.07 -9.13 24.92
N MET A 23 -4.50 -7.94 24.53
CA MET A 23 -3.78 -6.69 24.68
C MET A 23 -4.67 -5.63 25.35
N GLY A 24 -4.49 -5.48 26.66
CA GLY A 24 -4.76 -4.28 27.48
C GLY A 24 -6.00 -3.42 27.17
N HIS A 25 -6.96 -3.44 28.10
CA HIS A 25 -8.09 -2.51 28.21
C HIS A 25 -7.76 -1.03 27.92
N CYS A 26 -8.60 -0.38 27.11
CA CYS A 26 -8.90 1.06 27.21
C CYS A 26 -10.31 1.34 26.66
N SER A 27 -11.21 1.77 27.55
CA SER A 27 -12.46 2.45 27.23
C SER A 27 -12.24 3.96 27.29
N ASP A 28 -12.77 4.72 26.32
CA ASP A 28 -13.57 5.93 26.56
C ASP A 28 -14.09 6.51 25.23
N GLU A 29 -15.38 6.83 25.23
CA GLU A 29 -16.21 7.22 24.09
C GLU A 29 -16.03 8.71 23.73
N GLU A 30 -15.57 9.00 22.52
CA GLU A 30 -15.89 10.25 21.84
C GLU A 30 -16.87 9.95 20.69
N ALA A 31 -17.90 10.78 20.58
CA ALA A 31 -19.04 10.59 19.69
C ALA A 31 -18.59 10.55 18.22
N PHE A 32 -18.61 9.35 17.67
CA PHE A 32 -18.56 9.08 16.24
C PHE A 32 -19.78 9.72 15.58
N ASP A 33 -19.56 10.51 14.52
CA ASP A 33 -20.64 11.06 13.70
C ASP A 33 -21.27 9.93 12.87
N GLU A 34 -22.16 9.17 13.52
CA GLU A 34 -22.93 8.08 12.91
C GLU A 34 -23.70 8.54 11.68
N GLU A 35 -24.09 9.82 11.61
CA GLU A 35 -24.89 10.36 10.51
C GLU A 35 -24.03 10.56 9.25
N ALA A 36 -22.83 11.12 9.39
CA ALA A 36 -21.88 11.25 8.28
C ALA A 36 -21.45 9.88 7.73
N ALA A 37 -21.17 8.92 8.62
CA ALA A 37 -20.82 7.56 8.23
C ALA A 37 -22.00 6.83 7.57
N ALA A 38 -23.22 6.98 8.09
CA ALA A 38 -24.42 6.40 7.51
C ALA A 38 -24.77 7.00 6.14
N GLN A 39 -24.55 8.30 5.94
CA GLN A 39 -24.74 8.96 4.64
C GLN A 39 -23.73 8.45 3.60
N GLU A 40 -22.46 8.28 3.96
CA GLU A 40 -21.45 7.71 3.07
C GLU A 40 -21.78 6.24 2.70
N VAL A 41 -22.22 5.45 3.68
CA VAL A 41 -22.66 4.05 3.46
C VAL A 41 -23.91 3.98 2.57
N GLN A 42 -24.90 4.85 2.77
CA GLN A 42 -26.07 4.90 1.89
C GLN A 42 -25.73 5.32 0.46
N LEU A 43 -24.75 6.22 0.28
CA LEU A 43 -24.29 6.64 -1.04
C LEU A 43 -23.60 5.47 -1.77
N LEU A 44 -22.77 4.71 -1.06
CA LEU A 44 -22.12 3.50 -1.60
C LEU A 44 -23.12 2.38 -1.90
N GLN A 45 -24.13 2.19 -1.04
CA GLN A 45 -25.19 1.20 -1.26
C GLN A 45 -26.06 1.55 -2.47
N ARG A 46 -26.35 2.83 -2.73
CA ARG A 46 -27.03 3.27 -3.96
C ARG A 46 -26.19 3.04 -5.21
N TYR A 47 -24.87 3.23 -5.13
CA TYR A 47 -23.95 2.90 -6.22
C TYR A 47 -23.90 1.38 -6.49
N HIS A 48 -23.94 0.53 -5.45
CA HIS A 48 -23.89 -0.93 -5.61
C HIS A 48 -25.20 -1.56 -6.11
N HIS A 49 -26.36 -0.93 -5.90
CA HIS A 49 -27.64 -1.43 -6.40
C HIS A 49 -27.90 -1.11 -7.89
N LEU A 50 -27.15 -0.17 -8.46
CA LEU A 50 -27.16 0.09 -9.88
C LEU A 50 -26.18 -0.87 -10.56
N GLN A 51 -26.74 -1.94 -11.15
CA GLN A 51 -26.13 -2.78 -12.17
C GLN A 51 -25.18 -3.90 -11.68
N ARG A 52 -25.75 -5.03 -11.24
CA ARG A 52 -25.23 -6.37 -11.63
C ARG A 52 -25.99 -6.86 -12.88
N PRO A 53 -25.67 -6.42 -14.11
CA PRO A 53 -26.24 -6.99 -15.32
C PRO A 53 -25.92 -8.48 -15.34
N SER A 54 -26.93 -9.30 -15.60
CA SER A 54 -26.83 -10.76 -15.65
C SER A 54 -26.11 -11.29 -16.90
N GLN A 55 -25.34 -10.43 -17.58
CA GLN A 55 -24.58 -10.71 -18.80
C GLN A 55 -23.26 -9.95 -18.74
N TRP A 56 -22.40 -10.30 -17.80
CA TRP A 56 -21.00 -9.92 -17.88
C TRP A 56 -20.30 -10.94 -18.78
N SER A 57 -19.52 -10.48 -19.76
CA SER A 57 -18.56 -11.39 -20.41
C SER A 57 -17.64 -11.96 -19.32
N PRO A 58 -17.11 -13.18 -19.49
CA PRO A 58 -16.04 -13.67 -18.61
C PRO A 58 -15.00 -12.57 -18.48
N PHE A 59 -14.64 -12.19 -17.25
CA PHE A 59 -13.56 -11.21 -17.05
C PHE A 59 -12.36 -11.68 -17.87
N GLN A 60 -11.83 -10.80 -18.72
CA GLN A 60 -10.55 -11.10 -19.35
C GLN A 60 -9.54 -11.22 -18.22
N LYS A 61 -8.97 -12.42 -18.00
CA LYS A 61 -7.93 -12.66 -16.98
C LYS A 61 -6.57 -12.34 -17.60
N ASP A 62 -6.45 -11.17 -18.21
CA ASP A 62 -5.33 -10.81 -19.08
C ASP A 62 -4.36 -9.83 -18.42
N LEU A 63 -4.60 -9.37 -17.18
CA LEU A 63 -3.73 -8.44 -16.48
C LEU A 63 -3.10 -9.05 -15.22
N ALA A 64 -1.82 -8.77 -15.03
CA ALA A 64 -1.07 -9.02 -13.80
C ALA A 64 -0.46 -7.70 -13.28
N LEU A 65 -0.62 -7.41 -11.99
CA LEU A 65 0.04 -6.27 -11.35
C LEU A 65 1.49 -6.64 -11.02
N THR A 66 2.45 -5.86 -11.49
CA THR A 66 3.80 -5.83 -10.91
C THR A 66 3.80 -4.79 -9.79
N HIS A 67 3.92 -5.20 -8.53
CA HIS A 67 3.74 -4.30 -7.40
C HIS A 67 5.07 -3.59 -7.05
N VAL A 68 5.16 -2.31 -7.40
CA VAL A 68 6.24 -1.41 -6.97
C VAL A 68 5.91 -0.84 -5.59
N PRO A 69 6.78 -0.99 -4.57
CA PRO A 69 6.52 -0.43 -3.25
C PRO A 69 6.21 1.07 -3.29
N CYS A 70 5.26 1.49 -2.45
CA CYS A 70 4.87 2.90 -2.31
C CYS A 70 4.29 3.53 -3.59
N THR A 71 3.57 2.79 -4.42
CA THR A 71 2.93 3.29 -5.65
C THR A 71 1.42 3.01 -5.76
N PHE A 72 0.74 2.81 -4.62
CA PHE A 72 -0.68 2.45 -4.52
C PHE A 72 -1.03 1.02 -4.93
N GLY A 73 -0.04 0.11 -5.05
CA GLY A 73 -0.32 -1.29 -5.39
C GLY A 73 -1.32 -1.96 -4.45
N HIS A 74 -1.24 -1.75 -3.13
CA HIS A 74 -2.28 -2.23 -2.20
C HIS A 74 -3.68 -1.68 -2.47
N SER A 75 -3.81 -0.46 -2.98
CA SER A 75 -5.11 0.08 -3.39
C SER A 75 -5.68 -0.69 -4.57
N VAL A 76 -4.83 -1.03 -5.53
CA VAL A 76 -5.20 -1.84 -6.70
C VAL A 76 -5.51 -3.28 -6.32
N GLU A 77 -4.74 -3.87 -5.41
CA GLU A 77 -5.00 -5.19 -4.85
C GLU A 77 -6.39 -5.24 -4.20
N MET A 78 -6.74 -4.26 -3.36
CA MET A 78 -8.10 -4.15 -2.79
C MET A 78 -9.17 -3.98 -3.87
N ALA A 79 -8.93 -3.11 -4.86
CA ALA A 79 -9.88 -2.89 -5.94
C ALA A 79 -10.14 -4.17 -6.76
N GLY A 80 -9.09 -4.97 -6.98
CA GLY A 80 -9.14 -6.24 -7.68
C GLY A 80 -10.08 -7.26 -7.04
N LEU A 81 -10.09 -7.33 -5.70
CA LEU A 81 -10.92 -8.30 -4.97
C LEU A 81 -12.43 -8.04 -5.11
N GLN A 82 -12.85 -6.80 -5.37
CA GLN A 82 -14.26 -6.38 -5.45
C GLN A 82 -15.11 -6.80 -4.24
N LEU A 83 -14.50 -6.93 -3.06
CA LEU A 83 -15.21 -7.32 -1.85
C LEU A 83 -15.94 -6.12 -1.23
N PRO A 84 -17.23 -6.28 -0.87
CA PRO A 84 -17.92 -5.28 -0.06
C PRO A 84 -17.21 -5.14 1.29
N ARG A 85 -17.01 -3.90 1.76
CA ARG A 85 -16.42 -3.67 3.10
C ARG A 85 -17.25 -4.24 4.25
N SER A 86 -18.57 -4.34 4.04
CA SER A 86 -19.49 -4.88 5.04
C SER A 86 -19.41 -6.39 5.20
N ASP A 87 -18.73 -7.10 4.29
CA ASP A 87 -18.64 -8.56 4.36
C ASP A 87 -17.41 -9.00 5.15
N LEU A 88 -17.53 -8.95 6.48
CA LEU A 88 -16.47 -9.39 7.40
C LEU A 88 -16.09 -10.86 7.21
N SER A 89 -17.04 -11.70 6.75
CA SER A 89 -16.76 -13.12 6.56
C SER A 89 -15.78 -13.35 5.42
N ASP A 90 -15.93 -12.63 4.32
CA ASP A 90 -15.02 -12.76 3.18
C ASP A 90 -13.66 -12.11 3.45
N TRP A 91 -13.64 -10.95 4.13
CA TRP A 91 -12.38 -10.36 4.60
C TRP A 91 -11.63 -11.25 5.58
N LEU A 92 -12.33 -11.96 6.48
CA LEU A 92 -11.69 -12.92 7.38
C LEU A 92 -11.00 -14.05 6.62
N LYS A 93 -11.62 -14.58 5.56
CA LYS A 93 -11.00 -15.61 4.70
C LYS A 93 -9.77 -15.04 3.96
N VAL A 94 -9.84 -13.80 3.47
CA VAL A 94 -8.69 -13.12 2.86
C VAL A 94 -7.55 -13.05 3.87
N TRP A 95 -7.78 -12.61 5.11
CA TRP A 95 -6.76 -12.57 6.15
C TRP A 95 -6.23 -13.96 6.53
N GLN A 96 -7.12 -14.95 6.68
CA GLN A 96 -6.72 -16.34 6.94
C GLN A 96 -5.82 -16.89 5.83
N SER A 97 -6.04 -16.49 4.57
CA SER A 97 -5.20 -16.91 3.46
C SER A 97 -3.72 -16.48 3.60
N PHE A 98 -3.43 -15.40 4.34
CA PHE A 98 -2.04 -14.97 4.58
C PHE A 98 -1.31 -15.82 5.61
N ASN A 99 -2.04 -16.64 6.37
CA ASN A 99 -1.49 -17.52 7.41
C ASN A 99 -1.42 -18.99 6.97
N THR A 100 -1.67 -19.29 5.69
CA THR A 100 -1.58 -20.67 5.17
C THR A 100 -0.13 -21.11 4.99
N THR A 101 0.09 -22.42 4.98
CA THR A 101 1.42 -22.99 4.83
C THR A 101 1.84 -23.13 3.37
N THR A 102 0.86 -23.27 2.48
CA THR A 102 1.08 -23.44 1.04
C THR A 102 0.33 -22.38 0.22
N PRO A 103 0.84 -22.04 -0.98
CA PRO A 103 0.12 -21.20 -1.93
C PRO A 103 -1.23 -21.77 -2.35
N GLU A 104 -1.35 -23.09 -2.47
CA GLU A 104 -2.57 -23.78 -2.89
C GLU A 104 -3.70 -23.61 -1.87
N GLU A 105 -3.41 -23.82 -0.57
CA GLU A 105 -4.36 -23.55 0.53
C GLU A 105 -4.76 -22.07 0.55
N GLY A 106 -3.79 -21.17 0.39
CA GLY A 106 -4.05 -19.74 0.32
C GLY A 106 -4.97 -19.39 -0.85
N LEU A 107 -4.78 -20.05 -1.99
CA LEU A 107 -5.56 -19.79 -3.20
C LEU A 107 -6.98 -20.30 -3.04
N GLU A 108 -7.17 -21.47 -2.43
CA GLU A 108 -8.49 -21.99 -2.10
C GLU A 108 -9.27 -21.03 -1.20
N LEU A 109 -8.64 -20.51 -0.13
CA LEU A 109 -9.26 -19.51 0.74
C LEU A 109 -9.60 -18.23 -0.02
N MET A 110 -8.68 -17.70 -0.83
CA MET A 110 -8.93 -16.51 -1.65
C MET A 110 -10.11 -16.72 -2.63
N ARG A 111 -10.21 -17.90 -3.25
CA ARG A 111 -11.31 -18.25 -4.17
C ARG A 111 -12.62 -18.55 -3.47
N SER A 112 -12.59 -18.93 -2.19
CA SER A 112 -13.79 -19.06 -1.35
C SER A 112 -14.31 -17.72 -0.82
N ALA A 113 -13.49 -16.68 -0.86
CA ALA A 113 -13.81 -15.32 -0.43
C ALA A 113 -14.27 -14.44 -1.60
N THR A 114 -13.78 -14.70 -2.81
CA THR A 114 -13.97 -13.82 -3.97
C THR A 114 -14.78 -14.47 -5.07
N ALA A 115 -15.34 -13.68 -6.00
CA ALA A 115 -15.99 -14.26 -7.17
C ALA A 115 -14.96 -15.03 -8.05
N PRO A 116 -15.33 -16.13 -8.72
CA PRO A 116 -14.38 -17.04 -9.40
C PRO A 116 -13.45 -16.38 -10.42
N ASP A 117 -13.88 -15.24 -10.97
CA ASP A 117 -13.21 -14.56 -12.06
C ASP A 117 -12.55 -13.23 -11.68
N VAL A 118 -12.54 -12.85 -10.39
CA VAL A 118 -11.80 -11.65 -10.00
C VAL A 118 -10.28 -11.88 -10.14
N PRO A 119 -9.54 -10.84 -10.56
CA PRO A 119 -8.09 -10.91 -10.55
C PRO A 119 -7.56 -10.97 -9.12
N LEU A 120 -6.56 -11.82 -8.91
CA LEU A 120 -5.71 -11.78 -7.72
C LEU A 120 -4.41 -11.13 -8.15
N TRP A 121 -4.23 -9.88 -7.74
CA TRP A 121 -3.08 -9.06 -8.11
C TRP A 121 -2.10 -8.94 -6.95
N GLY A 122 -0.81 -8.85 -7.28
CA GLY A 122 0.28 -8.68 -6.32
C GLY A 122 0.19 -9.69 -5.17
N MET A 123 0.21 -9.21 -3.93
CA MET A 123 0.19 -10.07 -2.76
C MET A 123 -1.16 -10.80 -2.54
N MET A 124 -2.21 -10.45 -3.28
CA MET A 124 -3.46 -11.21 -3.25
C MET A 124 -3.34 -12.56 -3.95
N ASP A 125 -2.33 -12.75 -4.81
CA ASP A 125 -1.98 -14.05 -5.34
C ASP A 125 -0.99 -14.76 -4.40
N PRO A 126 -1.37 -15.87 -3.76
CA PRO A 126 -0.53 -16.57 -2.79
C PRO A 126 0.83 -17.02 -3.33
N VAL A 127 0.99 -17.20 -4.65
CA VAL A 127 2.27 -17.57 -5.26
C VAL A 127 3.35 -16.51 -5.03
N LEU A 128 2.97 -15.26 -4.78
CA LEU A 128 3.89 -14.14 -4.56
C LEU A 128 4.14 -13.83 -3.07
N ARG A 129 3.59 -14.60 -2.11
CA ARG A 129 3.72 -14.31 -0.67
C ARG A 129 5.02 -14.81 -0.04
N GLY A 130 5.80 -15.61 -0.78
CA GLY A 130 7.12 -16.07 -0.35
C GLY A 130 8.20 -14.99 -0.42
N PHE A 131 9.44 -15.38 -0.15
CA PHE A 131 10.62 -14.52 -0.23
C PHE A 131 11.51 -14.90 -1.41
N SER A 132 12.10 -13.90 -2.06
CA SER A 132 13.13 -14.10 -3.07
C SER A 132 14.43 -14.52 -2.40
N LYS A 133 15.00 -15.64 -2.84
CA LYS A 133 16.34 -16.08 -2.40
C LYS A 133 17.46 -15.18 -2.93
N LEU A 134 17.20 -14.41 -3.98
CA LEU A 134 18.18 -13.54 -4.62
C LEU A 134 18.23 -12.16 -3.97
N THR A 135 17.07 -11.59 -3.68
CA THR A 135 16.94 -10.21 -3.17
C THR A 135 16.66 -10.14 -1.68
N GLY A 136 16.14 -11.22 -1.07
CA GLY A 136 15.69 -11.24 0.33
C GLY A 136 14.32 -10.58 0.57
N CYS A 137 13.77 -9.89 -0.45
CA CYS A 137 12.48 -9.22 -0.39
C CYS A 137 11.31 -10.21 -0.54
N HIS A 138 10.11 -9.82 -0.15
CA HIS A 138 8.89 -10.51 -0.54
C HIS A 138 8.78 -10.58 -2.07
N LEU A 139 8.27 -11.69 -2.60
CA LEU A 139 8.15 -11.91 -4.04
C LEU A 139 7.18 -10.91 -4.69
N TYR A 140 6.15 -10.45 -3.99
CA TYR A 140 5.25 -9.42 -4.51
C TYR A 140 5.94 -8.06 -4.70
N TYR A 141 7.00 -7.73 -3.94
CA TYR A 141 7.83 -6.53 -4.15
C TYR A 141 9.12 -6.78 -4.92
N THR A 142 9.34 -7.99 -5.39
CA THR A 142 10.54 -8.33 -6.17
C THR A 142 10.29 -8.03 -7.66
N PRO A 143 11.18 -7.27 -8.34
CA PRO A 143 11.06 -7.06 -9.78
C PRO A 143 10.98 -8.38 -10.56
N PRO A 144 10.23 -8.44 -11.66
CA PRO A 144 9.99 -9.72 -12.33
C PRO A 144 11.26 -10.40 -12.82
N LYS A 145 12.28 -9.66 -13.29
CA LYS A 145 13.59 -10.23 -13.66
C LYS A 145 14.31 -11.02 -12.55
N TYR A 146 13.93 -10.81 -11.28
CA TYR A 146 14.51 -11.49 -10.13
C TYR A 146 13.58 -12.55 -9.52
N LEU A 147 12.39 -12.78 -10.10
CA LEU A 147 11.51 -13.86 -9.65
C LEU A 147 12.03 -15.23 -10.07
N PRO A 148 11.82 -16.28 -9.26
CA PRO A 148 11.94 -17.65 -9.72
C PRO A 148 11.11 -17.87 -10.98
N LYS A 149 11.67 -18.58 -11.97
CA LYS A 149 11.06 -18.72 -13.30
C LYS A 149 9.67 -19.37 -13.23
N ASP A 150 9.51 -20.37 -12.38
CA ASP A 150 8.24 -21.06 -12.10
C ASP A 150 7.21 -20.11 -11.49
N VAL A 151 7.59 -19.33 -10.46
CA VAL A 151 6.72 -18.32 -9.84
C VAL A 151 6.29 -17.26 -10.86
N GLY A 152 7.24 -16.71 -11.62
CA GLY A 152 6.95 -15.71 -12.65
C GLY A 152 6.06 -16.25 -13.76
N GLN A 153 6.31 -17.47 -14.23
CA GLN A 153 5.48 -18.13 -15.25
C GLN A 153 4.06 -18.43 -14.73
N GLN A 154 3.91 -18.82 -13.47
CA GLN A 154 2.62 -19.08 -12.85
C GLN A 154 1.81 -17.79 -12.68
N TYR A 155 2.45 -16.71 -12.21
CA TYR A 155 1.76 -15.45 -11.93
C TYR A 155 1.44 -14.65 -13.20
N TYR A 156 2.44 -14.42 -14.06
CA TYR A 156 2.27 -13.65 -15.30
C TYR A 156 1.68 -14.51 -16.41
N GLY A 157 2.16 -15.73 -16.64
CA GLY A 157 1.57 -16.65 -17.61
C GLY A 157 1.43 -16.04 -19.01
N ASN A 158 0.21 -15.99 -19.51
CA ASN A 158 -0.19 -15.36 -20.77
C ASN A 158 -0.80 -13.95 -20.58
N LYS A 159 -0.66 -13.36 -19.40
CA LYS A 159 -1.18 -12.03 -19.05
C LYS A 159 -0.23 -10.94 -19.54
N SER A 160 -0.78 -9.78 -19.87
CA SER A 160 -0.04 -8.53 -19.89
C SER A 160 0.24 -8.07 -18.45
N ALA A 161 1.40 -7.46 -18.21
CA ALA A 161 1.67 -6.84 -16.93
C ALA A 161 1.25 -5.36 -16.96
N PHE A 162 0.95 -4.81 -15.79
CA PHE A 162 0.86 -3.37 -15.58
C PHE A 162 1.48 -2.99 -14.24
N THR A 163 1.96 -1.75 -14.15
CA THR A 163 2.51 -1.21 -12.90
C THR A 163 2.45 0.31 -12.89
N PHE A 164 2.58 0.89 -11.71
CA PHE A 164 2.65 2.34 -11.53
C PHE A 164 4.09 2.81 -11.65
N LEU A 165 4.25 3.97 -12.26
CA LEU A 165 5.52 4.69 -12.27
C LEU A 165 5.30 6.04 -11.60
N ARG A 166 5.93 6.20 -10.44
CA ARG A 166 5.79 7.37 -9.55
C ARG A 166 7.01 8.26 -9.63
N ASP A 167 6.80 9.56 -9.45
CA ASP A 167 7.89 10.53 -9.33
C ASP A 167 8.88 10.11 -8.22
N PRO A 168 10.20 10.03 -8.50
CA PRO A 168 11.15 9.51 -7.52
C PRO A 168 11.24 10.32 -6.23
N TYR A 169 11.01 11.64 -6.28
CA TYR A 169 11.01 12.47 -5.06
C TYR A 169 9.80 12.15 -4.18
N ASP A 170 8.63 12.07 -4.81
CA ASP A 170 7.38 11.76 -4.12
C ASP A 170 7.37 10.33 -3.57
N ARG A 171 7.92 9.36 -4.33
CA ARG A 171 8.10 7.97 -3.87
C ARG A 171 9.03 7.89 -2.65
N ALA A 172 10.19 8.56 -2.66
CA ALA A 172 11.14 8.52 -1.55
C ALA A 172 10.54 9.07 -0.25
N VAL A 173 9.74 10.15 -0.34
CA VAL A 173 9.03 10.69 0.83
C VAL A 173 7.93 9.74 1.30
N ASN A 174 7.19 9.12 0.37
CA ASN A 174 6.15 8.17 0.75
C ASN A 174 6.71 6.88 1.35
N ASP A 175 7.88 6.42 0.91
CA ASP A 175 8.58 5.33 1.55
C ASP A 175 8.90 5.68 3.00
N PHE A 176 9.51 6.85 3.26
CA PHE A 176 9.73 7.30 4.64
C PHE A 176 8.43 7.30 5.45
N ARG A 177 7.32 7.80 4.90
CA ARG A 177 6.01 7.77 5.59
C ARG A 177 5.54 6.34 5.89
N ALA A 178 5.76 5.37 5.00
CA ALA A 178 5.49 3.96 5.26
C ALA A 178 6.38 3.43 6.40
N GLN A 179 7.67 3.79 6.41
CA GLN A 179 8.57 3.44 7.50
C GLN A 179 8.14 4.08 8.84
N VAL A 180 7.63 5.31 8.84
CA VAL A 180 7.05 5.93 10.06
C VAL A 180 5.79 5.21 10.52
N PHE A 181 4.93 4.78 9.59
CA PHE A 181 3.75 4.00 9.92
C PHE A 181 4.12 2.66 10.60
N GLY A 182 5.25 2.08 10.21
CA GLY A 182 5.85 0.93 10.90
C GLY A 182 5.26 -0.42 10.50
N LEU A 183 4.23 -0.41 9.66
CA LEU A 183 3.69 -1.61 9.02
C LEU A 183 4.25 -1.73 7.61
N ASP A 184 4.71 -2.93 7.30
CA ASP A 184 5.26 -3.34 6.01
C ASP A 184 4.12 -3.63 5.00
N SER A 185 3.03 -4.23 5.48
CA SER A 185 1.77 -4.33 4.72
C SER A 185 0.54 -4.29 5.64
N ILE A 186 -0.53 -3.66 5.15
CA ILE A 186 -1.83 -3.60 5.84
C ILE A 186 -2.55 -4.95 5.91
N PHE A 187 -2.16 -5.92 5.08
CA PHE A 187 -2.83 -7.22 5.02
C PHE A 187 -2.20 -8.27 5.92
N THR A 188 -0.89 -8.23 6.08
CA THR A 188 -0.13 -9.15 6.94
C THR A 188 0.03 -8.61 8.35
N MET A 189 -0.14 -7.29 8.54
CA MET A 189 0.25 -6.59 9.76
C MET A 189 1.71 -6.85 10.16
N SER A 190 2.56 -7.18 9.17
CA SER A 190 4.00 -7.33 9.38
C SER A 190 4.59 -5.99 9.78
N CYS A 191 5.47 -6.03 10.77
CA CYS A 191 6.15 -4.85 11.28
C CYS A 191 7.47 -4.61 10.56
N ARG A 192 7.82 -3.33 10.37
CA ARG A 192 9.13 -2.90 9.84
C ARG A 192 10.29 -3.60 10.53
N GLN A 193 10.21 -3.80 11.85
CA GLN A 193 11.23 -4.51 12.61
C GLN A 193 11.47 -5.94 12.10
N ASN A 194 10.44 -6.66 11.67
CA ASN A 194 10.58 -8.00 11.12
C ASN A 194 11.36 -7.96 9.80
N THR A 195 11.08 -6.98 8.95
CA THR A 195 11.84 -6.70 7.73
C THR A 195 13.30 -6.35 8.07
N SER A 196 13.54 -5.43 9.01
CA SER A 196 14.87 -5.06 9.47
C SER A 196 15.66 -6.24 10.05
N LEU A 197 15.01 -7.14 10.79
CA LEU A 197 15.64 -8.35 11.32
C LEU A 197 15.98 -9.33 10.19
N ARG A 198 15.04 -9.60 9.29
CA ARG A 198 15.21 -10.51 8.14
C ARG A 198 16.37 -10.08 7.24
N GLU A 199 16.49 -8.78 7.01
CA GLU A 199 17.49 -8.20 6.11
C GLU A 199 18.82 -7.86 6.81
N GLY A 200 18.91 -8.03 8.14
CA GLY A 200 20.10 -7.68 8.90
C GLY A 200 20.35 -6.17 9.00
N HIS A 201 19.29 -5.36 8.95
CA HIS A 201 19.32 -3.90 9.01
C HIS A 201 18.77 -3.35 10.33
N LEU A 202 19.15 -3.96 11.45
CA LEU A 202 18.70 -3.56 12.80
C LEU A 202 19.10 -2.13 13.18
N GLU A 203 20.04 -1.49 12.46
CA GLU A 203 20.33 -0.07 12.66
C GLU A 203 19.10 0.83 12.40
N ARG A 204 18.16 0.39 11.56
CA ARG A 204 16.90 1.09 11.27
C ARG A 204 15.93 1.10 12.45
N GLU A 205 16.22 0.26 13.45
CA GLU A 205 15.49 0.21 14.72
C GLU A 205 16.22 0.95 15.85
N SER A 206 17.38 1.58 15.57
CA SER A 206 18.12 2.37 16.54
C SER A 206 17.38 3.63 16.98
N GLU A 207 17.78 4.21 18.12
CA GLU A 207 17.18 5.45 18.63
C GLU A 207 17.30 6.61 17.64
N LYS A 208 18.37 6.64 16.85
CA LYS A 208 18.60 7.63 15.80
C LYS A 208 17.48 7.59 14.75
N TYR A 209 17.15 6.42 14.21
CA TYR A 209 16.07 6.25 13.24
C TYR A 209 14.71 6.51 13.86
N ARG A 210 14.48 5.99 15.08
CA ARG A 210 13.23 6.25 15.82
C ARG A 210 13.00 7.74 16.04
N ASN A 211 14.04 8.51 16.32
CA ASN A 211 13.92 9.96 16.44
C ASN A 211 13.50 10.61 15.12
N TRP A 212 14.03 10.17 13.97
CA TRP A 212 13.59 10.69 12.66
C TRP A 212 12.13 10.35 12.37
N TYR A 213 11.70 9.13 12.67
CA TYR A 213 10.29 8.75 12.53
C TYR A 213 9.39 9.59 13.45
N ARG A 214 9.81 9.81 14.70
CA ARG A 214 9.10 10.67 15.65
C ARG A 214 9.01 12.12 15.19
N THR A 215 10.07 12.66 14.59
CA THR A 215 10.13 14.07 14.20
C THR A 215 9.76 14.32 12.74
N CYS A 216 9.40 13.27 11.99
CA CYS A 216 9.17 13.33 10.54
C CYS A 216 10.38 13.89 9.77
N ASP A 217 11.60 13.64 10.24
CA ASP A 217 12.84 14.12 9.62
C ASP A 217 13.26 13.24 8.43
N VAL A 218 12.52 13.40 7.33
CA VAL A 218 12.75 12.68 6.07
C VAL A 218 14.12 12.95 5.48
N ASN A 219 14.67 14.16 5.69
CA ASN A 219 15.96 14.54 5.12
C ASN A 219 17.09 13.78 5.80
N SER A 220 17.11 13.70 7.14
CA SER A 220 18.13 12.91 7.85
C SER A 220 18.01 11.42 7.56
N TYR A 221 16.79 10.91 7.42
CA TYR A 221 16.54 9.52 7.01
C TYR A 221 17.14 9.22 5.62
N LEU A 222 16.78 10.00 4.60
CA LEU A 222 17.25 9.77 3.23
C LEU A 222 18.76 10.01 3.06
N ARG A 223 19.35 10.97 3.81
CA ARG A 223 20.82 11.13 3.86
C ARG A 223 21.53 9.89 4.39
N ALA A 224 20.89 9.11 5.25
CA ALA A 224 21.47 7.90 5.82
C ALA A 224 21.26 6.66 4.94
N GLU A 225 20.15 6.58 4.22
CA GLU A 225 19.78 5.38 3.45
C GLU A 225 20.29 5.42 2.00
N LEU A 226 20.14 6.54 1.29
CA LEU A 226 20.48 6.63 -0.14
C LEU A 226 21.97 6.39 -0.45
N PRO A 227 22.94 6.81 0.38
CA PRO A 227 24.34 6.42 0.17
C PRO A 227 24.56 4.91 0.21
N LYS A 228 23.86 4.17 1.08
CA LYS A 228 23.99 2.71 1.16
C LYS A 228 23.49 2.02 -0.12
N VAL A 229 22.45 2.59 -0.74
CA VAL A 229 21.95 2.14 -2.05
C VAL A 229 23.00 2.35 -3.14
N LEU A 230 23.68 3.51 -3.14
CA LEU A 230 24.80 3.78 -4.06
C LEU A 230 26.01 2.85 -3.83
N GLU A 231 26.19 2.37 -2.61
CA GLU A 231 27.21 1.38 -2.23
C GLU A 231 26.82 -0.08 -2.60
N GLY A 232 25.60 -0.29 -3.13
CA GLY A 232 25.15 -1.57 -3.66
C GLY A 232 24.07 -2.26 -2.82
N ASP A 233 23.68 -1.70 -1.67
CA ASP A 233 22.58 -2.27 -0.87
C ASP A 233 21.21 -1.78 -1.36
N ILE A 234 20.84 -2.26 -2.54
CA ILE A 234 19.68 -1.81 -3.31
C ILE A 234 18.37 -2.52 -2.92
N TYR A 235 18.43 -3.65 -2.19
CA TYR A 235 17.26 -4.44 -1.79
C TYR A 235 16.74 -4.10 -0.39
N ARG A 236 17.35 -3.09 0.25
CA ARG A 236 16.96 -2.57 1.56
C ARG A 236 15.46 -2.27 1.69
N ALA A 237 14.96 -2.53 2.89
CA ALA A 237 13.58 -2.23 3.29
C ALA A 237 12.57 -2.91 2.38
N ASP A 238 12.71 -4.23 2.19
CA ASP A 238 11.84 -5.05 1.36
C ASP A 238 11.76 -4.57 -0.09
N CYS A 239 12.91 -4.21 -0.66
CA CYS A 239 13.07 -3.65 -2.01
C CYS A 239 12.44 -2.25 -2.20
N HIS A 240 12.06 -1.54 -1.13
CA HIS A 240 11.51 -0.20 -1.24
C HIS A 240 12.47 0.83 -1.87
N PHE A 241 13.79 0.63 -1.72
CA PHE A 241 14.81 1.52 -2.28
C PHE A 241 15.17 1.22 -3.74
N LEU A 242 14.71 0.11 -4.31
CA LEU A 242 15.09 -0.30 -5.65
C LEU A 242 14.50 0.65 -6.71
N PRO A 243 15.24 1.01 -7.79
CA PRO A 243 14.68 1.79 -8.89
C PRO A 243 13.46 1.13 -9.53
N GLN A 244 12.41 1.91 -9.78
CA GLN A 244 11.17 1.45 -10.42
C GLN A 244 11.41 0.90 -11.81
N ALA A 245 12.42 1.40 -12.53
CA ALA A 245 12.80 0.90 -13.85
C ALA A 245 13.06 -0.61 -13.86
N ASP A 246 13.53 -1.20 -12.75
CA ASP A 246 13.75 -2.65 -12.66
C ASP A 246 12.45 -3.45 -12.73
N TYR A 247 11.32 -2.88 -12.29
CA TYR A 247 10.01 -3.52 -12.32
C TYR A 247 9.39 -3.53 -13.72
N PHE A 248 9.93 -2.72 -14.64
CA PHE A 248 9.55 -2.73 -16.06
C PHE A 248 10.35 -3.75 -16.88
N GLU A 249 11.47 -4.26 -16.34
CA GLU A 249 12.23 -5.35 -16.94
C GLU A 249 11.56 -6.69 -16.62
N ASN A 250 10.48 -6.98 -17.35
CA ASN A 250 9.68 -8.16 -17.12
C ASN A 250 9.92 -9.24 -18.21
N PRO A 251 10.65 -10.34 -17.89
CA PRO A 251 10.90 -11.38 -18.87
C PRO A 251 9.69 -12.27 -19.15
N PHE A 252 8.59 -12.12 -18.40
CA PHE A 252 7.39 -12.95 -18.52
C PHE A 252 6.24 -12.26 -19.26
N ALA A 253 6.21 -10.91 -19.29
CA ALA A 253 5.13 -10.15 -19.89
C ALA A 253 5.57 -8.73 -20.25
N ASN A 254 4.92 -8.14 -21.26
CA ASN A 254 5.05 -6.70 -21.51
C ASN A 254 4.35 -5.90 -20.40
N THR A 255 5.02 -4.89 -19.87
CA THR A 255 4.50 -4.06 -18.77
C THR A 255 3.94 -2.74 -19.28
N THR A 256 2.65 -2.49 -19.02
CA THR A 256 1.99 -1.20 -19.26
C THR A 256 2.20 -0.27 -18.06
N ALA A 257 2.63 0.96 -18.31
CA ALA A 257 2.87 1.95 -17.27
C ALA A 257 1.60 2.75 -16.95
N ILE A 258 1.28 2.85 -15.65
CA ILE A 258 0.27 3.77 -15.13
C ILE A 258 0.96 5.04 -14.62
N ASP A 259 0.57 6.17 -15.19
CA ASP A 259 1.05 7.50 -14.77
C ASP A 259 0.52 7.81 -13.37
N ASN A 260 1.40 7.74 -12.38
CA ASN A 260 1.00 7.94 -10.99
C ASN A 260 0.57 9.39 -10.71
N ARG A 261 1.02 10.38 -11.50
CA ARG A 261 0.62 11.79 -11.33
C ARG A 261 -0.87 12.01 -11.60
N LYS A 262 -1.50 11.10 -12.36
CA LYS A 262 -2.89 11.17 -12.82
C LYS A 262 -3.80 10.12 -12.16
N ILE A 263 -3.46 9.62 -10.97
CA ILE A 263 -4.35 8.69 -10.27
C ILE A 263 -5.54 9.43 -9.64
N PRO A 264 -6.74 8.83 -9.56
CA PRO A 264 -7.06 7.47 -10.00
C PRO A 264 -7.37 7.34 -11.50
N GLU A 265 -7.43 8.44 -12.25
CA GLU A 265 -7.90 8.47 -13.64
C GLU A 265 -7.07 7.58 -14.57
N SER A 266 -5.74 7.59 -14.46
CA SER A 266 -4.85 6.79 -15.31
C SER A 266 -5.04 5.28 -15.11
N PHE A 267 -5.25 4.82 -13.87
CA PHE A 267 -5.58 3.43 -13.57
C PHE A 267 -6.95 3.06 -14.11
N ASN A 268 -7.97 3.88 -13.83
CA ASN A 268 -9.34 3.63 -14.27
C ASN A 268 -9.43 3.59 -15.81
N ALA A 269 -8.66 4.42 -16.51
CA ALA A 269 -8.58 4.39 -17.98
C ALA A 269 -8.06 3.05 -18.49
N LEU A 270 -6.99 2.50 -17.90
CA LEU A 270 -6.49 1.16 -18.26
C LEU A 270 -7.54 0.08 -17.98
N MET A 271 -8.23 0.14 -16.83
CA MET A 271 -9.26 -0.84 -16.50
C MET A 271 -10.40 -0.84 -17.53
N VAL A 272 -10.86 0.34 -17.95
CA VAL A 272 -11.90 0.49 -18.99
C VAL A 272 -11.40 -0.03 -20.34
N GLU A 273 -10.17 0.34 -20.75
CA GLU A 273 -9.55 -0.14 -22.00
C GLU A 273 -9.49 -1.66 -22.07
N ARG A 274 -9.20 -2.31 -20.94
CA ARG A 274 -9.02 -3.76 -20.82
C ARG A 274 -10.30 -4.51 -20.44
N GLY A 275 -11.45 -3.84 -20.42
CA GLY A 275 -12.76 -4.45 -20.16
C GLY A 275 -13.09 -4.75 -18.69
N TYR A 276 -12.32 -4.21 -17.73
CA TYR A 276 -12.56 -4.32 -16.29
C TYR A 276 -13.48 -3.21 -15.77
N PHE A 277 -14.68 -3.06 -16.34
CA PHE A 277 -15.58 -1.92 -16.06
C PHE A 277 -16.02 -1.77 -14.59
N ASN A 278 -15.94 -2.84 -13.80
CA ASN A 278 -16.29 -2.83 -12.37
C ASN A 278 -15.10 -2.58 -11.44
N ILE A 279 -13.87 -2.58 -11.98
CA ILE A 279 -12.68 -2.30 -11.20
C ILE A 279 -12.34 -0.83 -11.38
N THR A 280 -12.52 -0.09 -10.30
CA THR A 280 -12.09 1.31 -10.20
C THR A 280 -11.31 1.48 -8.92
N MET A 281 -10.53 2.56 -8.84
CA MET A 281 -9.83 2.96 -7.62
C MET A 281 -10.49 4.20 -7.01
N PRO A 282 -11.71 4.07 -6.43
CA PRO A 282 -12.41 5.22 -5.83
C PRO A 282 -11.78 5.66 -4.51
N ARG A 283 -10.96 4.79 -3.90
CA ARG A 283 -10.26 5.04 -2.65
C ARG A 283 -8.82 4.60 -2.78
N THR A 284 -7.93 5.44 -2.31
CA THR A 284 -6.49 5.18 -2.28
C THR A 284 -6.02 4.95 -0.85
N LEU A 285 -5.47 3.77 -0.58
CA LEU A 285 -4.65 3.54 0.59
C LEU A 285 -3.38 4.40 0.47
N HIS A 286 -3.19 5.30 1.42
CA HIS A 286 -2.02 6.16 1.51
C HIS A 286 -1.61 6.32 2.98
N ASN A 287 -0.34 6.63 3.19
CA ASN A 287 0.17 6.88 4.53
C ASN A 287 -0.38 8.21 5.05
N TYR A 288 -0.99 8.19 6.22
CA TYR A 288 -1.60 9.35 6.88
C TYR A 288 -0.74 9.92 8.02
N VAL A 289 0.49 9.44 8.16
CA VAL A 289 1.46 9.92 9.15
C VAL A 289 2.50 10.83 8.47
N CYS A 290 2.94 11.88 9.18
CA CYS A 290 3.84 12.89 8.63
C CYS A 290 3.25 13.60 7.40
N ASN A 291 2.00 14.05 7.53
CA ASN A 291 1.26 14.71 6.45
C ASN A 291 1.80 16.12 6.11
N ASN A 292 2.71 16.65 6.93
CA ASN A 292 3.33 17.95 6.77
C ASN A 292 4.57 17.96 5.86
N ILE A 293 5.07 16.79 5.41
CA ILE A 293 6.21 16.68 4.49
C ILE A 293 5.80 16.19 3.10
N SER A 294 6.55 16.54 2.06
CA SER A 294 6.37 16.03 0.69
C SER A 294 7.68 16.19 -0.10
N ALA A 295 7.68 15.93 -1.41
CA ALA A 295 8.83 16.24 -2.27
C ALA A 295 9.30 17.71 -2.16
N TYR A 296 8.39 18.64 -1.81
CA TYR A 296 8.69 20.06 -1.62
C TYR A 296 9.51 20.35 -0.35
N THR A 297 9.50 19.45 0.64
CA THR A 297 10.26 19.62 1.90
C THR A 297 11.65 19.00 1.87
N LEU A 298 12.04 18.39 0.74
CA LEU A 298 13.36 17.80 0.57
C LEU A 298 14.42 18.88 0.41
N ALA A 299 15.53 18.73 1.13
CA ALA A 299 16.72 19.54 0.98
C ALA A 299 17.43 19.23 -0.35
N GLU A 300 18.14 20.22 -0.91
CA GLU A 300 18.72 20.07 -2.25
C GLU A 300 19.78 18.96 -2.32
N ASP A 301 20.55 18.76 -1.25
CA ASP A 301 21.51 17.67 -1.18
C ASP A 301 20.85 16.28 -1.20
N VAL A 302 19.68 16.16 -0.57
CA VAL A 302 18.86 14.93 -0.63
C VAL A 302 18.27 14.74 -2.03
N LYS A 303 17.77 15.80 -2.66
CA LYS A 303 17.28 15.72 -4.05
C LYS A 303 18.39 15.29 -5.01
N MET A 304 19.61 15.77 -4.83
CA MET A 304 20.77 15.28 -5.60
C MET A 304 21.01 13.78 -5.41
N LEU A 305 20.91 13.27 -4.18
CA LEU A 305 21.03 11.81 -3.92
C LEU A 305 19.92 11.02 -4.61
N ILE A 306 18.68 11.49 -4.55
CA ILE A 306 17.52 10.87 -5.24
C ILE A 306 17.77 10.84 -6.75
N ARG A 307 18.21 11.95 -7.37
CA ARG A 307 18.55 11.99 -8.80
C ARG A 307 19.63 11.00 -9.19
N LYS A 308 20.59 10.72 -8.31
CA LYS A 308 21.65 9.73 -8.55
C LYS A 308 21.13 8.30 -8.45
N VAL A 309 20.45 7.97 -7.35
CA VAL A 309 19.93 6.61 -7.10
C VAL A 309 18.88 6.22 -8.14
N TYR A 310 17.95 7.14 -8.43
CA TYR A 310 16.79 6.89 -9.29
C TYR A 310 16.92 7.49 -10.69
N ALA A 311 18.14 7.69 -11.19
CA ALA A 311 18.38 8.28 -12.51
C ALA A 311 17.58 7.58 -13.63
N ARG A 312 17.52 6.24 -13.56
CA ARG A 312 16.79 5.39 -14.53
C ARG A 312 15.28 5.56 -14.44
N ASP A 313 14.74 5.89 -13.27
CA ASP A 313 13.31 6.15 -13.11
C ASP A 313 12.92 7.47 -13.78
N PHE A 314 13.77 8.51 -13.63
CA PHE A 314 13.57 9.77 -14.35
C PHE A 314 13.62 9.60 -15.88
N ASP A 315 14.58 8.82 -16.38
CA ASP A 315 14.66 8.49 -17.81
C ASP A 315 13.43 7.76 -18.30
N LEU A 316 12.97 6.77 -17.53
CA LEU A 316 11.78 6.00 -17.85
C LEU A 316 10.53 6.89 -17.87
N ILE A 317 10.36 7.77 -16.87
CA ILE A 317 9.26 8.74 -16.80
C ILE A 317 9.26 9.68 -18.02
N CYS A 318 10.42 10.23 -18.38
CA CYS A 318 10.55 11.10 -19.56
C CYS A 318 10.14 10.35 -20.83
N SER A 319 10.62 9.11 -21.00
CA SER A 319 10.33 8.31 -22.19
C SER A 319 8.86 7.90 -22.33
N LEU A 320 8.18 7.60 -21.22
CA LEU A 320 6.81 7.09 -21.23
C LEU A 320 5.75 8.19 -21.16
N PHE A 321 6.02 9.27 -20.44
CA PHE A 321 5.03 10.31 -20.15
C PHE A 321 5.43 11.72 -20.60
N GLY A 322 6.66 11.92 -21.07
CA GLY A 322 7.16 13.22 -21.51
C GLY A 322 7.55 14.17 -20.37
N TYR A 323 7.55 13.72 -19.11
CA TYR A 323 8.01 14.54 -17.98
C TYR A 323 9.54 14.43 -17.87
N CYS A 324 10.24 15.36 -18.54
CA CYS A 324 11.69 15.26 -18.72
C CYS A 324 12.51 16.19 -17.81
N ASP A 325 11.86 17.08 -17.06
CA ASP A 325 12.54 17.90 -16.06
C ASP A 325 12.83 17.05 -14.81
N ARG A 326 14.11 16.72 -14.60
CA ARG A 326 14.56 15.93 -13.44
C ARG A 326 14.59 16.74 -12.14
N GLU A 327 14.48 18.06 -12.20
CA GLU A 327 14.44 18.93 -11.02
C GLU A 327 13.01 19.26 -10.60
N GLU A 328 12.02 18.98 -11.46
CA GLU A 328 10.61 19.11 -11.15
C GLU A 328 10.27 18.23 -9.93
N VAL A 329 9.78 18.88 -8.87
CA VAL A 329 9.19 18.20 -7.73
C VAL A 329 7.68 18.16 -7.88
N THR A 330 7.11 16.98 -7.71
CA THR A 330 5.65 16.79 -7.75
C THR A 330 5.13 16.17 -6.46
N CYS A 331 3.82 16.28 -6.27
CA CYS A 331 3.06 15.58 -5.25
C CYS A 331 1.65 15.35 -5.79
N LEU A 332 0.95 14.38 -5.23
CA LEU A 332 -0.38 13.96 -5.69
C LEU A 332 -1.45 14.84 -5.03
N GLY A 333 -1.70 16.02 -5.60
CA GLY A 333 -2.61 17.03 -5.02
C GLY A 333 -4.07 16.60 -4.89
N GLN A 334 -4.47 15.60 -5.67
CA GLN A 334 -5.80 14.98 -5.64
C GLN A 334 -5.95 13.94 -4.52
N ILE A 335 -4.84 13.46 -3.96
CA ILE A 335 -4.86 12.54 -2.83
C ILE A 335 -4.69 13.36 -1.55
N PRO A 336 -5.65 13.28 -0.60
CA PRO A 336 -5.55 14.02 0.65
C PRO A 336 -4.21 13.82 1.34
N ASN A 337 -3.68 14.88 1.96
CA ASN A 337 -2.47 14.83 2.81
C ASN A 337 -1.15 14.42 2.12
N MET A 338 -1.10 14.31 0.79
CA MET A 338 0.14 13.94 0.06
C MET A 338 1.06 15.12 -0.25
N CYS A 339 0.56 16.35 -0.18
CA CYS A 339 1.26 17.57 -0.60
C CYS A 339 1.70 18.49 0.56
N GLY A 340 1.97 17.93 1.73
CA GLY A 340 2.44 18.69 2.90
C GLY A 340 3.69 19.52 2.62
N GLY A 341 3.72 20.77 3.08
CA GLY A 341 4.87 21.66 2.88
C GLY A 341 5.04 22.21 1.46
N LYS A 342 4.13 21.91 0.54
CA LYS A 342 4.08 22.58 -0.77
C LYS A 342 3.77 24.08 -0.58
N PRO A 343 4.52 25.01 -1.20
CA PRO A 343 4.22 26.44 -1.13
C PRO A 343 2.78 26.76 -1.56
N GLY A 344 2.09 27.61 -0.80
CA GLY A 344 0.70 27.97 -1.07
C GLY A 344 -0.35 26.93 -0.66
N VAL A 345 0.07 25.74 -0.22
CA VAL A 345 -0.84 24.78 0.43
C VAL A 345 -0.84 25.07 1.93
N ASN A 346 -1.98 25.52 2.45
CA ASN A 346 -2.11 25.87 3.86
C ASN A 346 -2.15 24.59 4.70
N SER A 347 -0.98 24.13 5.17
CA SER A 347 -0.84 22.91 5.99
C SER A 347 -1.56 23.02 7.34
N THR A 348 -1.85 24.24 7.80
CA THR A 348 -2.56 24.53 9.05
C THR A 348 -4.04 24.15 9.01
N ALA A 349 -4.64 24.04 7.82
CA ALA A 349 -5.99 23.47 7.68
C ALA A 349 -6.00 21.94 7.92
N PHE A 350 -4.82 21.31 7.92
CA PHE A 350 -4.69 19.85 7.92
C PHE A 350 -3.99 19.26 9.14
N SER A 351 -3.23 20.02 9.96
CA SER A 351 -2.69 19.44 11.21
C SER A 351 -2.15 20.46 12.22
N ALA A 352 -2.82 20.51 13.37
CA ALA A 352 -2.18 20.78 14.67
C ALA A 352 -2.85 19.96 15.79
N ASN A 353 -4.17 19.76 15.70
CA ASN A 353 -4.92 18.91 16.65
C ASN A 353 -4.93 17.43 16.24
N ALA A 354 -5.00 17.10 14.94
CA ALA A 354 -5.03 15.70 14.50
C ALA A 354 -3.70 14.95 14.78
N ASP A 355 -2.51 15.51 14.48
CA ASP A 355 -1.24 14.77 14.70
C ASP A 355 -0.86 14.61 16.18
N LYS A 356 -1.16 15.59 17.04
CA LYS A 356 -0.83 15.47 18.46
C LYS A 356 -1.75 14.49 19.17
N ASP A 357 -3.05 14.57 18.88
CA ASP A 357 -4.06 13.78 19.55
C ASP A 357 -4.08 12.33 19.02
N VAL A 358 -3.97 12.12 17.70
CA VAL A 358 -3.93 10.76 17.12
C VAL A 358 -2.71 9.98 17.62
N ARG A 359 -1.56 10.65 17.76
CA ARG A 359 -0.31 9.98 18.14
C ARG A 359 -0.26 9.61 19.62
N SER A 360 -0.82 10.42 20.52
CA SER A 360 -0.96 10.04 21.93
C SER A 360 -2.12 9.08 22.19
N LYS A 361 -3.20 9.15 21.39
CA LYS A 361 -4.46 8.43 21.62
C LYS A 361 -4.52 7.06 20.95
N TYR A 362 -3.94 6.88 19.75
CA TYR A 362 -3.99 5.62 19.00
C TYR A 362 -2.65 4.88 18.92
N PHE A 363 -1.55 5.52 19.32
CA PHE A 363 -0.21 4.92 19.27
C PHE A 363 0.62 5.18 20.54
N PRO A 364 0.09 4.97 21.76
CA PRO A 364 0.88 5.15 22.98
C PRO A 364 2.05 4.15 23.03
N GLU A 365 1.90 2.99 22.39
CA GLU A 365 2.96 2.03 22.07
C GLU A 365 2.81 1.62 20.60
N TRP A 366 3.92 1.54 19.85
CA TRP A 366 3.87 1.16 18.43
C TRP A 366 3.20 -0.22 18.27
N PRO A 367 2.40 -0.46 17.21
CA PRO A 367 1.71 -1.75 17.00
C PRO A 367 2.66 -2.95 16.90
N CYS A 368 3.96 -2.67 16.80
CA CYS A 368 5.03 -3.63 16.65
C CYS A 368 5.72 -4.04 17.96
N GLY A 369 5.22 -3.61 19.12
CA GLY A 369 5.78 -3.96 20.43
C GLY A 369 7.19 -3.41 20.66
N LYS A 370 7.76 -3.69 21.84
CA LYS A 370 9.17 -3.36 22.15
C LYS A 370 10.07 -4.45 21.57
N PRO A 371 11.25 -4.10 21.01
CA PRO A 371 12.21 -5.10 20.56
C PRO A 371 12.64 -6.02 21.72
N GLY A 372 12.35 -7.32 21.60
CA GLY A 372 12.77 -8.35 22.56
C GLY A 372 11.68 -8.94 23.45
N GLU A 373 10.41 -8.61 23.25
CA GLU A 373 9.26 -9.17 24.00
C GLU A 373 8.43 -10.20 23.19
N ALA A 374 9.06 -10.92 22.25
CA ALA A 374 8.42 -12.00 21.48
C ALA A 374 8.78 -13.40 21.99
#